data_AF-A0A8E2AH75-F1
#
_entry.id   AF-A0A8E2AH75-F1
#
_cell.length_a   1.000
_cell.length_b   1.000
_cell.length_c   1.000
_cell.angle_alpha   90.00
_cell.angle_beta   90.00
_cell.angle_gamma   90.00
#
_symmetry.space_group_name_H-M   'P 1'
#
loop_
_entity.id
_entity.type
_entity.pdbx_description
1 polymer ?
#
loop_
_entity_poly.entity_id
_entity_poly.type
_entity_poly.pdbx_seq_one_letter_code
_entity_poly.pdbx_strand_id
1 'polypeptide(L)'
;TTREELLIAALQEAEGRNEARKQQVVGLQATVVLQGMYVGRAHEQLQAQEDKAAQKRKNRVFGDGMAKLLTGNQFFEAVEELERKTTEEARKRAHAKAARLAHSTALVEWKKEDEARLKRNREKVAAYTAAVREWE
;
A
#
# COMPACT_ATOMS: atom_id res chain seq x y z
N THR A 1 -29.08 -55.79 10.49
CA THR A 1 -30.31 -55.68 11.30
C THR A 1 -31.12 -54.48 10.81
N THR A 2 -32.45 -54.49 10.88
CA THR A 2 -33.32 -53.39 10.36
C THR A 2 -32.99 -52.02 10.96
N ARG A 3 -32.50 -51.98 12.20
CA ARG A 3 -32.05 -50.76 12.87
C ARG A 3 -30.81 -50.15 12.21
N GLU A 4 -29.86 -50.96 11.79
CA GLU A 4 -28.65 -50.48 11.11
C GLU A 4 -28.99 -49.87 9.76
N GLU A 5 -29.90 -50.49 9.01
CA GLU A 5 -30.37 -49.97 7.71
C GLU A 5 -31.04 -48.60 7.84
N LEU A 6 -31.89 -48.42 8.86
CA LEU A 6 -32.52 -47.12 9.16
C LEU A 6 -31.51 -46.04 9.55
N LEU A 7 -30.48 -46.40 10.33
CA LEU A 7 -29.43 -45.47 10.73
C LEU A 7 -28.56 -45.05 9.54
N ILE A 8 -28.25 -45.98 8.63
CA ILE A 8 -27.49 -45.69 7.41
C ILE A 8 -28.30 -44.76 6.48
N ALA A 9 -29.59 -45.02 6.30
CA ALA A 9 -30.45 -44.16 5.49
C ALA A 9 -30.55 -42.73 6.06
N ALA A 10 -30.74 -42.60 7.38
CA ALA A 10 -30.77 -41.30 8.05
C ALA A 10 -29.43 -40.56 7.95
N LEU A 11 -28.30 -41.28 8.02
CA LEU A 11 -26.97 -40.71 7.86
C LEU A 11 -26.77 -40.17 6.43
N GLN A 12 -27.12 -40.96 5.41
CA GLN A 12 -27.02 -40.54 4.00
C GLN A 12 -27.87 -39.30 3.70
N GLU A 13 -29.09 -39.22 4.25
CA GLU A 13 -29.94 -38.04 4.11
C GLU A 13 -29.34 -36.81 4.80
N ALA A 14 -28.78 -36.98 6.01
CA ALA A 14 -28.11 -35.91 6.73
C ALA A 14 -26.85 -35.41 5.98
N GLU A 15 -26.05 -36.32 5.42
CA GLU A 15 -24.89 -36.00 4.60
C GLU A 15 -25.28 -35.27 3.32
N GLY A 16 -26.30 -35.73 2.60
CA GLY A 16 -26.81 -35.06 1.40
C GLY A 16 -27.28 -33.62 1.67
N ARG A 17 -28.00 -33.40 2.78
CA ARG A 17 -28.42 -32.05 3.20
C ARG A 17 -27.23 -31.17 3.58
N ASN A 18 -26.23 -31.72 4.26
CA ASN A 18 -25.02 -30.98 4.62
C ASN A 18 -24.22 -30.61 3.38
N GLU A 19 -24.11 -31.49 2.39
CA GLU A 19 -23.38 -31.21 1.17
C GLU A 19 -24.06 -30.12 0.32
N ALA A 20 -25.39 -30.18 0.20
CA ALA A 20 -26.15 -29.10 -0.45
C ALA A 20 -25.95 -27.74 0.24
N ARG A 21 -25.96 -27.71 1.58
CA ARG A 21 -25.68 -26.49 2.35
C ARG A 21 -24.26 -25.98 2.14
N LYS A 22 -23.26 -26.86 2.13
CA LYS A 22 -21.87 -26.46 1.84
C LYS A 22 -21.76 -25.82 0.46
N GLN A 23 -22.37 -26.42 -0.56
CA GLN A 23 -22.35 -25.86 -1.92
C GLN A 23 -22.99 -24.46 -1.97
N GLN A 24 -24.11 -24.25 -1.28
CA GLN A 24 -24.72 -22.93 -1.15
C GLN A 24 -23.81 -21.92 -0.45
N VAL A 25 -23.15 -22.32 0.65
CA VAL A 25 -22.21 -21.46 1.37
C VAL A 25 -21.01 -21.09 0.50
N VAL A 26 -20.47 -22.03 -0.28
CA VAL A 26 -19.39 -21.76 -1.22
C VAL A 26 -19.82 -20.72 -2.26
N GLY A 27 -21.04 -20.84 -2.81
CA GLY A 27 -21.59 -19.85 -3.75
C GLY A 27 -21.74 -18.45 -3.13
N LEU A 28 -22.22 -18.38 -1.89
CA LEU A 28 -22.33 -17.12 -1.14
C LEU A 28 -20.95 -16.50 -0.87
N GLN A 29 -19.98 -17.31 -0.42
CA GLN A 29 -18.62 -16.85 -0.17
C GLN A 29 -17.96 -16.32 -1.45
N ALA A 30 -18.11 -17.03 -2.57
CA ALA A 30 -17.59 -16.58 -3.86
C ALA A 30 -18.19 -15.22 -4.26
N THR A 31 -19.50 -15.04 -4.05
CA THR A 31 -20.20 -13.78 -4.36
C THR A 31 -19.71 -12.64 -3.48
N VAL A 32 -19.55 -12.88 -2.17
CA VAL A 32 -19.02 -11.87 -1.22
C VAL A 32 -17.61 -11.44 -1.62
N VAL A 33 -16.74 -12.38 -1.98
CA VAL A 33 -15.38 -12.07 -2.44
C VAL A 33 -15.41 -11.22 -3.71
N LEU A 34 -16.20 -11.61 -4.70
CA LEU A 34 -16.31 -10.86 -5.96
C LEU A 34 -16.88 -9.45 -5.75
N GLN A 35 -17.89 -9.31 -4.90
CA GLN A 35 -18.46 -8.01 -4.55
C GLN A 35 -17.45 -7.15 -3.82
N GLY A 36 -16.70 -7.70 -2.86
CA GLY A 36 -15.64 -6.99 -2.15
C GLY A 36 -14.56 -6.47 -3.11
N MET A 37 -14.12 -7.31 -4.04
CA MET A 37 -13.14 -6.90 -5.07
C MET A 37 -13.70 -5.82 -6.00
N TYR A 38 -14.94 -5.96 -6.44
CA TYR A 38 -15.59 -4.98 -7.31
C TYR A 38 -15.74 -3.62 -6.64
N VAL A 39 -16.27 -3.61 -5.41
CA VAL A 39 -16.47 -2.40 -4.61
C VAL A 39 -15.13 -1.73 -4.32
N GLY A 40 -14.11 -2.49 -3.93
CA GLY A 40 -12.75 -1.98 -3.73
C GLY A 40 -12.22 -1.28 -4.99
N ARG A 41 -12.31 -1.95 -6.14
CA ARG A 41 -11.87 -1.36 -7.42
C ARG A 41 -12.67 -0.13 -7.82
N ALA A 42 -13.98 -0.14 -7.61
CA ALA A 42 -14.84 1.01 -7.90
C ALA A 42 -14.47 2.21 -7.02
N HIS A 43 -14.21 2.00 -5.74
CA HIS A 43 -13.75 3.04 -4.83
C HIS A 43 -12.38 3.59 -5.23
N GLU A 44 -11.42 2.74 -5.56
CA GLU A 44 -10.10 3.19 -6.04
C GLU A 44 -10.21 4.06 -7.29
N GLN A 45 -11.08 3.69 -8.24
CA GLN A 45 -11.31 4.46 -9.45
C GLN A 45 -11.96 5.81 -9.16
N LEU A 46 -12.99 5.84 -8.29
CA LEU A 46 -13.65 7.07 -7.87
C LEU A 46 -12.67 7.99 -7.15
N GLN A 47 -11.91 7.46 -6.20
CA GLN A 47 -10.90 8.22 -5.47
C GLN A 47 -9.85 8.79 -6.42
N ALA A 48 -9.34 8.01 -7.38
CA ALA A 48 -8.39 8.51 -8.37
C ALA A 48 -8.97 9.63 -9.24
N GLN A 49 -10.26 9.58 -9.58
CA GLN A 49 -10.94 10.65 -10.32
C GLN A 49 -11.11 11.90 -9.46
N GLU A 50 -11.52 11.74 -8.21
CA GLU A 50 -11.69 12.83 -7.25
C GLU A 50 -10.36 13.53 -6.96
N ASP A 51 -9.29 12.77 -6.71
CA ASP A 51 -7.94 13.30 -6.50
C ASP A 51 -7.46 14.08 -7.72
N LYS A 52 -7.70 13.55 -8.93
CA LYS A 52 -7.36 14.24 -10.18
C LYS A 52 -8.16 15.54 -10.34
N ALA A 53 -9.43 15.55 -9.96
CA ALA A 53 -10.28 16.73 -10.00
C ALA A 53 -9.83 17.77 -8.95
N ALA A 54 -9.53 17.33 -7.73
CA ALA A 54 -9.02 18.17 -6.65
C ALA A 54 -7.68 18.82 -7.03
N GLN A 55 -6.77 18.06 -7.63
CA GLN A 55 -5.48 18.58 -8.10
C GLN A 55 -5.65 19.65 -9.20
N LYS A 56 -6.61 19.47 -10.12
CA LYS A 56 -6.95 20.50 -11.12
C LYS A 56 -7.50 21.77 -10.47
N ARG A 57 -8.28 21.65 -9.40
CA ARG A 57 -8.80 22.81 -8.65
C ARG A 57 -7.71 23.53 -7.87
N LYS A 58 -6.78 22.79 -7.26
CA LYS A 58 -5.64 23.33 -6.50
C LYS A 58 -4.77 24.29 -7.31
N ASN A 59 -4.61 24.01 -8.61
CA ASN A 59 -3.80 24.84 -9.50
C ASN A 59 -4.57 26.05 -10.08
N ARG A 60 -5.81 26.29 -9.67
CA ARG A 60 -6.61 27.45 -10.08
C ARG A 60 -6.70 28.45 -8.94
N VAL A 61 -6.72 29.74 -9.27
CA VAL A 61 -6.82 30.83 -8.30
C VAL A 61 -8.10 30.74 -7.45
N PHE A 62 -9.26 30.44 -8.08
CA PHE A 62 -10.56 30.44 -7.38
C PHE A 62 -11.28 29.09 -7.32
N GLY A 63 -10.78 28.03 -7.97
CA GLY A 63 -11.28 26.65 -7.86
C GLY A 63 -12.74 26.35 -8.26
N ASP A 64 -13.62 27.34 -8.24
CA ASP A 64 -15.08 27.29 -8.44
C ASP A 64 -15.50 27.30 -9.91
N GLY A 65 -14.61 27.75 -10.80
CA GLY A 65 -14.86 27.83 -12.24
C GLY A 65 -15.74 29.00 -12.66
N MET A 66 -16.04 29.92 -11.74
CA MET A 66 -16.85 31.11 -12.02
C MET A 66 -15.96 32.26 -12.50
N ALA A 67 -16.49 33.10 -13.39
CA ALA A 67 -15.82 34.33 -13.78
C ALA A 67 -15.71 35.27 -12.56
N LYS A 68 -14.51 35.80 -12.32
CA LYS A 68 -14.25 36.79 -11.27
C LYS A 68 -13.76 38.09 -11.92
N LEU A 69 -14.08 39.21 -11.29
CA LEU A 69 -13.60 40.51 -11.74
C LEU A 69 -12.10 40.65 -11.42
N LEU A 70 -11.28 40.77 -12.46
CA LEU A 70 -9.81 40.81 -12.37
C LEU A 70 -9.26 42.05 -11.66
N THR A 71 -10.06 43.11 -11.54
CA THR A 71 -9.65 44.41 -10.97
C THR A 71 -9.95 44.54 -9.47
N GLY A 72 -10.55 43.53 -8.83
CA GLY A 72 -10.80 43.55 -7.39
C GLY A 72 -9.56 43.16 -6.59
N ASN A 73 -9.35 43.80 -5.43
CA ASN A 73 -8.25 43.45 -4.50
C ASN A 73 -8.23 41.95 -4.16
N GLN A 74 -9.40 41.33 -4.06
CA GLN A 74 -9.55 39.88 -3.82
C GLN A 74 -8.87 39.02 -4.90
N PHE A 75 -8.86 39.46 -6.17
CA PHE A 75 -8.16 38.75 -7.23
C PHE A 75 -6.65 38.79 -7.02
N PHE A 76 -6.11 39.97 -6.73
CA PHE A 76 -4.68 40.17 -6.53
C PHE A 76 -4.17 39.37 -5.32
N GLU A 77 -4.87 39.46 -4.19
CA GLU A 77 -4.54 38.70 -2.97
C GLU A 77 -4.54 37.18 -3.22
N ALA A 78 -5.52 36.67 -3.98
CA ALA A 78 -5.59 35.25 -4.29
C ALA A 78 -4.47 34.78 -5.23
N VAL A 79 -4.03 35.62 -6.16
CA VAL A 79 -2.89 35.33 -7.04
C VAL A 79 -1.59 35.31 -6.24
N GLU A 80 -1.36 36.31 -5.38
CA GLU A 80 -0.18 36.37 -4.52
C GLU A 80 -0.11 35.16 -3.58
N GLU A 81 -1.25 34.74 -3.01
CA GLU A 81 -1.31 33.55 -2.18
C GLU A 81 -0.97 32.27 -2.96
N LEU A 82 -1.47 32.14 -4.20
CA LEU A 82 -1.18 31.00 -5.07
C LEU A 82 0.31 30.95 -5.45
N GLU A 83 0.93 32.08 -5.80
CA GLU A 83 2.36 32.16 -6.10
C GLU A 83 3.22 31.81 -4.88
N ARG A 84 2.86 32.31 -3.70
CA ARG A 84 3.52 31.93 -2.45
C ARG A 84 3.42 30.42 -2.18
N LYS A 85 2.22 29.84 -2.31
CA LYS A 85 2.01 28.39 -2.10
C LYS A 85 2.81 27.55 -3.11
N THR A 86 2.79 27.92 -4.39
CA THR A 86 3.50 27.18 -5.45
C THR A 86 5.02 27.24 -5.28
N THR A 87 5.57 28.40 -4.92
CA THR A 87 7.00 28.54 -4.63
C THR A 87 7.43 27.76 -3.39
N GLU A 88 6.63 27.77 -2.31
CA GLU A 88 6.89 26.99 -1.11
C GLU A 88 6.85 25.48 -1.39
N GLU A 89 5.87 25.01 -2.17
CA GLU A 89 5.79 23.61 -2.61
C GLU A 89 6.98 23.20 -3.47
N ALA A 90 7.42 24.06 -4.39
CA ALA A 90 8.61 23.81 -5.20
C ALA A 90 9.87 23.67 -4.34
N ARG A 91 10.03 24.53 -3.33
CA ARG A 91 11.13 24.45 -2.34
C ARG A 91 11.07 23.15 -1.54
N LYS A 92 9.90 22.77 -1.02
CA LYS A 92 9.71 21.50 -0.29
C LYS A 92 10.04 20.29 -1.16
N ARG A 93 9.63 20.28 -2.43
CA ARG A 93 9.96 19.20 -3.38
C ARG A 93 11.47 19.13 -3.66
N ALA A 94 12.13 20.26 -3.86
CA ALA A 94 13.58 20.32 -4.06
C ALA A 94 14.33 19.79 -2.84
N HIS A 95 13.94 20.22 -1.63
CA HIS A 95 14.52 19.72 -0.39
C HIS A 95 14.32 18.21 -0.21
N ALA A 96 13.11 17.71 -0.45
CA ALA A 96 12.82 16.28 -0.39
C ALA A 96 13.65 15.46 -1.39
N LYS A 97 13.85 15.99 -2.62
CA LYS A 97 14.71 15.35 -3.62
C LYS A 97 16.17 15.31 -3.18
N ALA A 98 16.69 16.41 -2.64
CA ALA A 98 18.05 16.49 -2.12
C ALA A 98 18.26 15.50 -0.96
N ALA A 99 17.33 15.46 0.01
CA ALA A 99 17.38 14.54 1.13
C ALA A 99 17.36 13.06 0.69
N ARG A 100 16.52 12.71 -0.30
CA ARG A 100 16.49 11.35 -0.87
C ARG A 100 17.80 10.97 -1.52
N LEU A 101 18.42 11.89 -2.26
CA LEU A 101 19.70 11.64 -2.91
C LEU A 101 20.80 11.43 -1.86
N ALA A 102 20.88 12.32 -0.86
CA ALA A 102 21.86 12.21 0.22
C ALA A 102 21.70 10.90 1.02
N HIS A 103 20.46 10.50 1.31
CA HIS A 103 20.19 9.22 1.96
C HIS A 103 20.62 8.04 1.09
N SER A 104 20.33 8.08 -0.22
CA SER A 104 20.74 7.03 -1.15
C SER A 104 22.25 6.90 -1.25
N THR A 105 23.00 8.01 -1.26
CA THR A 105 24.47 7.98 -1.31
C THR A 105 25.03 7.43 0.01
N ALA A 106 24.53 7.89 1.15
CA ALA A 106 24.95 7.39 2.46
C ALA A 106 24.66 5.88 2.61
N LEU A 107 23.53 5.39 2.11
CA LEU A 107 23.21 3.95 2.11
C LEU A 107 24.21 3.12 1.29
N VAL A 108 24.68 3.64 0.16
CA VAL A 108 25.66 2.94 -0.68
C VAL A 108 27.01 2.86 0.02
N GLU A 109 27.45 3.94 0.65
CA GLU A 109 28.69 3.96 1.44
C GLU A 109 28.59 3.01 2.63
N TRP A 110 27.49 3.10 3.40
CA TRP A 110 27.22 2.22 4.53
C TRP A 110 27.24 0.74 4.13
N LYS A 111 26.63 0.37 2.99
CA LYS A 111 26.66 -1.03 2.50
C LYS A 111 28.07 -1.54 2.25
N LYS A 112 28.95 -0.72 1.67
CA LYS A 112 30.36 -1.10 1.43
C LYS A 112 31.09 -1.36 2.75
N GLU A 113 30.89 -0.49 3.73
CA GLU A 113 31.47 -0.65 5.06
C GLU A 113 30.92 -1.89 5.79
N ASP A 114 29.63 -2.14 5.64
CA ASP A 114 28.94 -3.29 6.21
C ASP A 114 29.45 -4.61 5.64
N GLU A 115 29.60 -4.69 4.32
CA GLU A 115 30.21 -5.84 3.63
C GLU A 115 31.64 -6.11 4.12
N ALA A 116 32.45 -5.06 4.26
CA ALA A 116 33.81 -5.18 4.79
C ALA A 116 33.80 -5.67 6.25
N ARG A 117 32.89 -5.18 7.08
CA ARG A 117 32.70 -5.63 8.46
C ARG A 117 32.28 -7.10 8.52
N LEU A 118 31.32 -7.49 7.70
CA LEU A 118 30.84 -8.88 7.61
C LEU A 118 31.96 -9.83 7.19
N LYS A 119 32.79 -9.43 6.21
CA LYS A 119 33.96 -10.22 5.79
C LYS A 119 34.95 -10.43 6.93
N ARG A 120 35.33 -9.35 7.64
CA ARG A 120 36.22 -9.45 8.82
C ARG A 120 35.63 -10.35 9.91
N ASN A 121 34.33 -10.24 10.16
CA ASN A 121 33.67 -11.07 11.16
C ASN A 121 33.65 -12.55 10.75
N ARG A 122 33.42 -12.86 9.47
CA ARG A 122 33.53 -14.23 8.96
C ARG A 122 34.93 -14.82 9.15
N GLU A 123 35.97 -14.04 8.85
CA GLU A 123 37.36 -14.45 9.05
C GLU A 123 37.67 -14.73 10.53
N LYS A 124 37.22 -13.85 11.43
CA LYS A 124 37.37 -14.05 12.89
C LYS A 124 36.64 -15.30 13.38
N VAL A 125 35.39 -15.50 12.93
CA VAL A 125 34.60 -16.68 13.30
C VAL A 125 35.26 -17.94 12.76
N ALA A 126 35.75 -17.94 11.53
CA ALA A 126 36.45 -19.08 10.95
C ALA A 126 37.72 -19.44 11.74
N ALA A 127 38.54 -18.44 12.08
CA ALA A 127 39.74 -18.63 12.89
C ALA A 127 39.39 -19.17 14.29
N TYR A 128 38.36 -18.62 14.93
CA TYR A 128 37.88 -19.11 16.22
C TYR A 128 37.40 -20.57 16.12
N THR A 129 36.58 -20.91 15.11
CA THR A 129 36.10 -22.29 14.93
C THR A 129 37.23 -23.28 14.64
N ALA A 130 38.28 -22.86 13.92
CA ALA A 130 39.46 -23.70 13.71
C ALA A 130 40.23 -23.94 15.02
N ALA A 131 40.47 -22.88 15.80
CA ALA A 131 41.15 -22.97 17.08
C ALA A 131 40.40 -23.83 18.11
N VAL A 132 39.06 -23.74 18.15
CA VAL A 132 38.23 -24.60 19.01
C VAL A 132 38.36 -26.07 18.57
N ARG A 133 38.33 -26.34 17.26
CA ARG A 133 38.48 -27.70 16.72
C ARG A 133 39.85 -28.31 16.98
N GLU A 134 40.90 -27.50 17.05
CA GLU A 134 42.25 -27.96 17.44
C GLU A 134 42.37 -28.23 18.96
N TRP A 135 41.52 -27.60 19.77
CA TRP A 135 41.51 -27.76 21.22
C TRP A 135 40.69 -28.97 21.70
N GLU A 136 39.62 -29.31 20.98
CA GLU A 136 38.78 -30.52 21.22
C GLU A 136 39.41 -31.81 20.70
#